data_AF-A0A938S8J7-F1
#
_entry.id   AF-A0A938S8J7-F1
#
_cell.length_a   1.000
_cell.length_b   1.000
_cell.length_c   1.000
_cell.angle_alpha   90.00
_cell.angle_beta   90.00
_cell.angle_gamma   90.00
#
_symmetry.space_group_name_H-M   'P 1'
#
loop_
_entity.id
_entity.type
_entity.pdbx_description
1 polymer ?
#
loop_
_entity_poly.entity_id
_entity_poly.type
_entity_poly.pdbx_seq_one_letter_code
_entity_poly.pdbx_strand_id
1 'polypeptide(L)'
;MNERIERYRQAGRKAVEFQLQHQQPDGGYIWEGFVKDAYHKQTYSWAMAGAYDRAHRLLDWAKANTLQPDGQLKDYKGDAYKHAWFLQGAHRLGRFDISYRVMDFLASCQTLSGGFPHFPGDALCRVLPTAWTGVAALWMGRMQVAEKAANWCIRVLDQQKDPAKFYYQTTKDGSLATLDTHPKGQFIDAAKPMQPYWEVGLPQMLLCRLFMATGERRYLDHARRFFELHFTLHDDRFTHTGSGKTSLANALYYQLTGDERARDAVHQFCDRLLETQTAEGSWHVGTGEQSLLTRIDAAAEFNVWLQEDAAILASKLTG
;
A
#
# COMPACT_ATOMS: atom_id res chain seq x y z
N MET A 1 2.70 7.41 26.09
CA MET A 1 2.28 6.63 24.90
C MET A 1 1.02 7.20 24.25
N ASN A 2 -0.08 7.45 24.99
CA ASN A 2 -1.31 8.05 24.45
C ASN A 2 -1.09 9.38 23.70
N GLU A 3 -0.28 10.30 24.25
CA GLU A 3 -0.01 11.59 23.61
C GLU A 3 0.74 11.45 22.28
N ARG A 4 1.71 10.53 22.19
CA ARG A 4 2.46 10.24 20.95
C ARG A 4 1.54 9.71 19.85
N ILE A 5 0.66 8.79 20.19
CA ILE A 5 -0.34 8.24 19.26
C ILE A 5 -1.30 9.33 18.78
N GLU A 6 -1.75 10.21 19.68
CA GLU A 6 -2.65 11.30 19.27
C GLU A 6 -1.97 12.28 18.32
N ARG A 7 -0.67 12.56 18.50
CA ARG A 7 0.11 13.35 17.54
C ARG A 7 0.13 12.71 16.15
N TYR A 8 0.23 11.39 16.04
CA TYR A 8 0.14 10.70 14.75
C TYR A 8 -1.21 10.93 14.07
N ARG A 9 -2.31 10.79 14.82
CA ARG A 9 -3.66 11.04 14.31
C ARG A 9 -3.86 12.49 13.88
N GLN A 10 -3.34 13.45 14.65
CA GLN A 10 -3.38 14.87 14.33
C GLN A 10 -2.63 15.16 13.02
N ALA A 11 -1.42 14.61 12.85
CA ALA A 11 -0.67 14.77 11.61
C ALA A 11 -1.42 14.20 10.40
N GLY A 12 -2.06 13.02 10.54
CA GLY A 12 -2.90 12.46 9.48
C GLY A 12 -4.10 13.35 9.14
N ARG A 13 -4.80 13.92 10.14
CA ARG A 13 -5.93 14.84 9.90
C ARG A 13 -5.47 16.10 9.15
N LYS A 14 -4.35 16.69 9.55
CA LYS A 14 -3.75 17.86 8.89
C LYS A 14 -3.40 17.57 7.42
N ALA A 15 -2.94 16.36 7.12
CA ALA A 15 -2.69 15.93 5.75
C ALA A 15 -3.98 15.85 4.91
N VAL A 16 -5.10 15.47 5.50
CA VAL A 16 -6.41 15.47 4.82
C VAL A 16 -6.90 16.89 4.59
N GLU A 17 -6.72 17.80 5.56
CA GLU A 17 -7.04 19.23 5.39
C GLU A 17 -6.30 19.82 4.18
N PHE A 18 -5.00 19.53 4.04
CA PHE A 18 -4.22 19.89 2.85
C PHE A 18 -4.82 19.33 1.55
N GLN A 19 -5.13 18.03 1.52
CA GLN A 19 -5.72 17.40 0.32
C GLN A 19 -7.07 18.04 -0.07
N LEU A 20 -7.94 18.29 0.90
CA LEU A 20 -9.31 18.76 0.63
C LEU A 20 -9.37 20.17 0.02
N GLN A 21 -8.31 20.98 0.16
CA GLN A 21 -8.16 22.28 -0.50
C GLN A 21 -8.14 22.16 -2.04
N HIS A 22 -7.86 20.98 -2.57
CA HIS A 22 -7.69 20.76 -4.00
C HIS A 22 -8.85 20.01 -4.66
N GLN A 23 -9.88 19.57 -3.91
CA GLN A 23 -11.07 18.96 -4.51
C GLN A 23 -11.89 20.01 -5.26
N GLN A 24 -12.23 19.68 -6.51
CA GLN A 24 -12.97 20.55 -7.39
C GLN A 24 -14.46 20.64 -7.00
N PRO A 25 -15.16 21.71 -7.41
CA PRO A 25 -16.58 21.89 -7.11
C PRO A 25 -17.48 20.75 -7.61
N ASP A 26 -17.12 20.09 -8.73
CA ASP A 26 -17.83 18.94 -9.30
C ASP A 26 -17.55 17.62 -8.56
N GLY A 27 -16.77 17.66 -7.48
CA GLY A 27 -16.33 16.50 -6.71
C GLY A 27 -15.04 15.85 -7.24
N GLY A 28 -14.59 16.24 -8.43
CA GLY A 28 -13.39 15.73 -9.06
C GLY A 28 -12.11 16.10 -8.32
N TYR A 29 -11.04 15.38 -8.64
CA TYR A 29 -9.73 15.56 -8.03
C TYR A 29 -8.63 15.44 -9.09
N ILE A 30 -8.88 16.10 -10.21
CA ILE A 30 -7.99 16.22 -11.36
C ILE A 30 -7.84 17.70 -11.67
N TRP A 31 -6.62 18.10 -12.00
CA TRP A 31 -6.28 19.48 -12.32
C TRP A 31 -5.66 19.57 -13.71
N GLU A 32 -5.92 20.68 -14.40
CA GLU A 32 -5.29 20.96 -15.69
C GLU A 32 -3.76 21.05 -15.54
N GLY A 33 -3.03 20.51 -16.52
CA GLY A 33 -1.56 20.46 -16.48
C GLY A 33 -0.96 19.33 -15.62
N PHE A 34 -1.78 18.54 -14.92
CA PHE A 34 -1.31 17.41 -14.11
C PHE A 34 -1.76 16.06 -14.68
N VAL A 35 -1.07 14.99 -14.28
CA VAL A 35 -1.47 13.62 -14.58
C VAL A 35 -2.82 13.32 -13.93
N LYS A 36 -3.71 12.70 -14.69
CA LYS A 36 -5.13 12.50 -14.36
C LYS A 36 -5.41 11.33 -13.41
N ASP A 37 -4.47 10.90 -12.59
CA ASP A 37 -4.59 9.69 -11.75
C ASP A 37 -4.35 9.94 -10.24
N ALA A 38 -4.33 11.22 -9.87
CA ALA A 38 -4.03 11.72 -8.53
C ALA A 38 -5.00 11.30 -7.43
N TYR A 39 -6.11 10.66 -7.77
CA TYR A 39 -7.28 10.45 -6.89
C TYR A 39 -7.41 9.02 -6.32
N HIS A 40 -6.44 8.14 -6.59
CA HIS A 40 -6.52 6.72 -6.24
C HIS A 40 -6.45 6.41 -4.74
N LYS A 41 -5.81 7.25 -3.93
CA LYS A 41 -5.68 7.06 -2.47
C LYS A 41 -6.69 7.86 -1.65
N GLN A 42 -7.29 8.88 -2.27
CA GLN A 42 -7.95 9.98 -1.58
C GLN A 42 -9.20 9.53 -0.87
N THR A 43 -10.00 8.67 -1.49
CA THR A 43 -11.22 8.14 -0.87
C THR A 43 -10.92 7.34 0.39
N TYR A 44 -9.83 6.56 0.39
CA TYR A 44 -9.36 5.86 1.59
C TYR A 44 -8.84 6.87 2.64
N SER A 45 -7.92 7.75 2.25
CA SER A 45 -7.35 8.79 3.12
C SER A 45 -8.44 9.63 3.81
N TRP A 46 -9.37 10.19 3.04
CA TRP A 46 -10.43 11.07 3.55
C TRP A 46 -11.40 10.33 4.47
N ALA A 47 -11.73 9.08 4.15
CA ALA A 47 -12.56 8.24 5.02
C ALA A 47 -11.89 7.98 6.39
N MET A 48 -10.57 7.80 6.43
CA MET A 48 -9.83 7.63 7.69
C MET A 48 -9.87 8.86 8.59
N ALA A 49 -10.05 10.05 8.02
CA ALA A 49 -10.19 11.30 8.76
C ALA A 49 -11.67 11.74 8.96
N GLY A 50 -12.64 10.91 8.56
CA GLY A 50 -14.07 11.20 8.71
C GLY A 50 -14.67 12.16 7.67
N ALA A 51 -13.92 12.51 6.61
CA ALA A 51 -14.41 13.37 5.51
C ALA A 51 -15.23 12.56 4.48
N TYR A 52 -16.28 11.89 4.97
CA TYR A 52 -17.09 10.94 4.19
C TYR A 52 -17.84 11.61 3.03
N ASP A 53 -18.45 12.77 3.25
CA ASP A 53 -19.15 13.54 2.22
C ASP A 53 -18.22 13.86 1.04
N ARG A 54 -17.01 14.34 1.34
CA ARG A 54 -15.98 14.68 0.33
C ARG A 54 -15.57 13.43 -0.46
N ALA A 55 -15.40 12.30 0.22
CA ALA A 55 -15.04 11.03 -0.41
C ALA A 55 -16.16 10.47 -1.31
N HIS A 56 -17.43 10.55 -0.87
CA HIS A 56 -18.57 10.14 -1.69
C HIS A 56 -18.69 10.97 -2.96
N ARG A 57 -18.50 12.29 -2.90
CA ARG A 57 -18.48 13.14 -4.10
C ARG A 57 -17.40 12.74 -5.11
N LEU A 58 -16.20 12.42 -4.63
CA LEU A 58 -15.13 11.94 -5.51
C LEU A 58 -15.48 10.59 -6.15
N LEU A 59 -16.12 9.69 -5.41
CA LEU A 59 -16.58 8.40 -5.94
C LEU A 59 -17.70 8.57 -6.98
N ASP A 60 -18.65 9.48 -6.76
CA ASP A 60 -19.68 9.81 -7.75
C ASP A 60 -19.07 10.40 -9.02
N TRP A 61 -18.12 11.33 -8.86
CA TRP A 61 -17.38 11.89 -9.97
C TRP A 61 -16.63 10.80 -10.75
N ALA A 62 -15.89 9.93 -10.07
CA ALA A 62 -15.13 8.84 -10.72
C ALA A 62 -16.06 7.86 -11.44
N LYS A 63 -17.18 7.50 -10.83
CA LYS A 63 -18.20 6.63 -11.46
C LYS A 63 -18.77 7.25 -12.73
N ALA A 64 -19.09 8.54 -12.71
CA ALA A 64 -19.68 9.23 -13.86
C ALA A 64 -18.67 9.49 -14.98
N ASN A 65 -17.39 9.71 -14.64
CA ASN A 65 -16.41 10.22 -15.60
C ASN A 65 -15.35 9.21 -16.02
N THR A 66 -15.02 8.22 -15.19
CA THR A 66 -13.79 7.43 -15.36
C THR A 66 -14.00 5.92 -15.34
N LEU A 67 -14.99 5.43 -14.58
CA LEU A 67 -15.32 4.01 -14.48
C LEU A 67 -15.88 3.47 -15.80
N GLN A 68 -15.22 2.47 -16.35
CA GLN A 68 -15.59 1.79 -17.58
C GLN A 68 -16.49 0.58 -17.32
N PRO A 69 -17.18 0.05 -18.35
CA PRO A 69 -18.03 -1.13 -18.22
C PRO A 69 -17.31 -2.38 -17.69
N ASP A 70 -16.02 -2.55 -17.99
CA ASP A 70 -15.18 -3.66 -17.55
C ASP A 70 -14.64 -3.50 -16.11
N GLY A 71 -14.94 -2.36 -15.45
CA GLY A 71 -14.48 -2.05 -14.11
C GLY A 71 -13.15 -1.29 -14.04
N GLN A 72 -12.48 -1.06 -15.17
CA GLN A 72 -11.29 -0.23 -15.22
C GLN A 72 -11.65 1.25 -14.97
N LEU A 73 -10.77 1.99 -14.30
CA LEU A 73 -10.79 3.46 -14.31
C LEU A 73 -9.87 3.94 -15.44
N LYS A 74 -10.45 4.63 -16.43
CA LYS A 74 -9.74 5.02 -17.66
C LYS A 74 -8.44 5.78 -17.40
N ASP A 75 -8.40 6.62 -16.37
CA ASP A 75 -7.22 7.45 -16.10
C ASP A 75 -6.06 6.65 -15.50
N TYR A 76 -6.32 5.49 -14.92
CA TYR A 76 -5.29 4.62 -14.35
C TYR A 76 -4.63 3.74 -15.41
N LYS A 77 -5.18 3.67 -16.62
CA LYS A 77 -4.59 2.93 -17.76
C LYS A 77 -4.21 1.48 -17.42
N GLY A 78 -5.02 0.85 -16.56
CA GLY A 78 -4.80 -0.51 -16.08
C GLY A 78 -3.78 -0.68 -14.95
N ASP A 79 -3.27 0.38 -14.33
CA ASP A 79 -2.38 0.28 -13.16
C ASP A 79 -3.07 -0.47 -12.01
N ALA A 80 -2.69 -1.74 -11.78
CA ALA A 80 -3.35 -2.60 -10.81
C ALA A 80 -3.17 -2.07 -9.36
N TYR A 81 -2.03 -1.44 -9.07
CA TYR A 81 -1.76 -0.88 -7.75
C TYR A 81 -2.68 0.31 -7.44
N LYS A 82 -2.91 1.21 -8.42
CA LYS A 82 -3.85 2.33 -8.25
C LYS A 82 -5.29 1.87 -8.12
N HIS A 83 -5.71 0.90 -8.93
CA HIS A 83 -7.06 0.32 -8.82
C HIS A 83 -7.28 -0.31 -7.44
N ALA A 84 -6.30 -1.04 -6.89
CA ALA A 84 -6.40 -1.66 -5.57
C ALA A 84 -6.53 -0.62 -4.44
N TRP A 85 -5.86 0.52 -4.52
CA TRP A 85 -6.07 1.64 -3.60
C TRP A 85 -7.48 2.22 -3.68
N PHE A 86 -7.92 2.53 -4.90
CA PHE A 86 -9.22 3.15 -5.14
C PHE A 86 -10.36 2.23 -4.69
N LEU A 87 -10.25 0.94 -5.00
CA LEU A 87 -11.19 -0.10 -4.58
C LEU A 87 -11.33 -0.17 -3.06
N GLN A 88 -10.21 -0.17 -2.32
CA GLN A 88 -10.26 -0.25 -0.85
C GLN A 88 -10.99 0.95 -0.26
N GLY A 89 -10.71 2.16 -0.76
CA GLY A 89 -11.44 3.37 -0.35
C GLY A 89 -12.94 3.29 -0.66
N ALA A 90 -13.30 2.89 -1.88
CA ALA A 90 -14.70 2.73 -2.29
C ALA A 90 -15.44 1.68 -1.45
N HIS A 91 -14.81 0.53 -1.22
CA HIS A 91 -15.41 -0.59 -0.48
C HIS A 91 -15.66 -0.23 0.98
N ARG A 92 -14.71 0.45 1.64
CA ARG A 92 -14.87 0.97 3.02
C ARG A 92 -16.05 1.90 3.20
N LEU A 93 -16.34 2.68 2.17
CA LEU A 93 -17.44 3.65 2.16
C LEU A 93 -18.77 3.02 1.71
N GLY A 94 -18.83 1.70 1.54
CA GLY A 94 -20.05 1.00 1.12
C GLY A 94 -20.44 1.25 -0.35
N ARG A 95 -19.53 1.77 -1.18
CA ARG A 95 -19.77 2.04 -2.61
C ARG A 95 -19.59 0.79 -3.46
N PHE A 96 -20.45 -0.19 -3.18
CA PHE A 96 -20.47 -1.49 -3.84
C PHE A 96 -20.80 -1.41 -5.34
N ASP A 97 -21.56 -0.39 -5.74
CA ASP A 97 -21.82 -0.05 -7.14
C ASP A 97 -20.55 0.25 -7.96
N ILE A 98 -19.44 0.56 -7.26
CA ILE A 98 -18.12 0.80 -7.83
C ILE A 98 -17.18 -0.35 -7.49
N SER A 99 -17.03 -0.69 -6.20
CA SER A 99 -15.96 -1.58 -5.73
C SER A 99 -16.00 -2.97 -6.36
N TYR A 100 -17.19 -3.54 -6.58
CA TYR A 100 -17.31 -4.87 -7.18
C TYR A 100 -16.80 -4.90 -8.63
N ARG A 101 -17.13 -3.89 -9.43
CA ARG A 101 -16.65 -3.79 -10.81
C ARG A 101 -15.13 -3.65 -10.86
N VAL A 102 -14.57 -2.79 -10.01
CA VAL A 102 -13.11 -2.60 -9.94
C VAL A 102 -12.41 -3.90 -9.51
N MET A 103 -13.02 -4.67 -8.61
CA MET A 103 -12.49 -5.99 -8.21
C MET A 103 -12.52 -6.99 -9.36
N ASP A 104 -13.58 -7.00 -10.17
CA ASP A 104 -13.67 -7.89 -11.33
C ASP A 104 -12.59 -7.56 -12.36
N PHE A 105 -12.34 -6.27 -12.63
CA PHE A 105 -11.19 -5.84 -13.43
C PHE A 105 -9.86 -6.34 -12.86
N LEU A 106 -9.60 -6.08 -11.57
CA LEU A 106 -8.37 -6.53 -10.92
C LEU A 106 -8.22 -8.05 -11.00
N ALA A 107 -9.25 -8.82 -10.64
CA ALA A 107 -9.21 -10.27 -10.70
C ALA A 107 -8.87 -10.81 -12.10
N SER A 108 -9.34 -10.13 -13.16
CA SER A 108 -9.01 -10.47 -14.56
C SER A 108 -7.52 -10.27 -14.91
N CYS A 109 -6.81 -9.44 -14.14
CA CYS A 109 -5.38 -9.18 -14.32
C CYS A 109 -4.49 -10.23 -13.61
N GLN A 110 -5.06 -11.10 -12.76
CA GLN A 110 -4.29 -12.11 -12.05
C GLN A 110 -3.77 -13.17 -13.04
N THR A 111 -2.46 -13.37 -13.07
CA THR A 111 -1.86 -14.41 -13.92
C THR A 111 -2.11 -15.81 -13.35
N LEU A 112 -1.85 -16.85 -14.15
CA LEU A 112 -1.96 -18.24 -13.69
C LEU A 112 -1.05 -18.54 -12.49
N SER A 113 0.10 -17.86 -12.38
CA SER A 113 0.96 -17.97 -11.20
C SER A 113 0.32 -17.36 -9.95
N GLY A 114 -0.74 -16.57 -10.05
CA GLY A 114 -1.34 -15.84 -8.94
C GLY A 114 -0.73 -14.45 -8.72
N GLY A 115 0.38 -14.14 -9.38
CA GLY A 115 0.99 -12.81 -9.40
C GLY A 115 0.25 -11.86 -10.34
N PHE A 116 0.46 -10.56 -10.11
CA PHE A 116 -0.08 -9.48 -10.92
C PHE A 116 1.07 -8.71 -11.58
N PRO A 117 0.95 -8.42 -12.88
CA PRO A 117 1.78 -7.39 -13.49
C PRO A 117 1.40 -6.00 -12.95
N HIS A 118 2.27 -5.01 -13.12
CA HIS A 118 1.92 -3.63 -12.73
C HIS A 118 0.84 -3.07 -13.66
N PHE A 119 1.01 -3.30 -14.96
CA PHE A 119 0.00 -3.09 -15.99
C PHE A 119 -0.32 -4.43 -16.69
N PRO A 120 -1.57 -4.70 -17.13
CA PRO A 120 -1.97 -5.99 -17.71
C PRO A 120 -1.05 -6.54 -18.82
N GLY A 121 -0.44 -5.65 -19.59
CA GLY A 121 0.47 -5.97 -20.69
C GLY A 121 1.91 -6.32 -20.28
N ASP A 122 2.33 -6.07 -19.04
CA ASP A 122 3.73 -6.28 -18.65
C ASP A 122 4.11 -7.76 -18.72
N ALA A 123 5.37 -8.01 -19.06
CA ALA A 123 5.93 -9.36 -19.14
C ALA A 123 6.18 -9.99 -17.76
N LEU A 124 6.35 -9.16 -16.72
CA LEU A 124 6.68 -9.59 -15.37
C LEU A 124 5.56 -9.28 -14.39
N CYS A 125 5.36 -10.18 -13.43
CA CYS A 125 4.63 -9.89 -12.21
C CYS A 125 5.55 -9.19 -11.20
N ARG A 126 4.98 -8.34 -10.35
CA ARG A 126 5.71 -7.57 -9.33
C ARG A 126 5.01 -7.69 -7.98
N VAL A 127 5.80 -7.67 -6.90
CA VAL A 127 5.28 -7.74 -5.54
C VAL A 127 4.28 -6.61 -5.23
N LEU A 128 4.64 -5.34 -5.51
CA LEU A 128 3.79 -4.17 -5.27
C LEU A 128 2.31 -4.33 -5.68
N PRO A 129 1.96 -4.53 -6.97
CA PRO A 129 0.57 -4.72 -7.37
C PRO A 129 -0.01 -6.04 -6.87
N THR A 130 0.80 -7.11 -6.74
CA THR A 130 0.32 -8.43 -6.31
C THR A 130 -0.17 -8.41 -4.87
N ALA A 131 0.69 -7.98 -3.95
CA ALA A 131 0.39 -8.00 -2.54
C ALA A 131 -0.72 -7.00 -2.19
N TRP A 132 -0.70 -5.79 -2.79
CA TRP A 132 -1.72 -4.78 -2.53
C TRP A 132 -3.09 -5.16 -3.09
N THR A 133 -3.14 -5.79 -4.27
CA THR A 133 -4.38 -6.37 -4.81
C THR A 133 -4.85 -7.56 -3.98
N GLY A 134 -3.93 -8.37 -3.45
CA GLY A 134 -4.26 -9.44 -2.50
C GLY A 134 -4.95 -8.92 -1.23
N VAL A 135 -4.47 -7.80 -0.68
CA VAL A 135 -5.11 -7.13 0.47
C VAL A 135 -6.51 -6.64 0.07
N ALA A 136 -6.65 -5.95 -1.06
CA ALA A 136 -7.94 -5.51 -1.57
C ALA A 136 -8.94 -6.68 -1.76
N ALA A 137 -8.49 -7.79 -2.34
CA ALA A 137 -9.29 -8.98 -2.54
C ALA A 137 -9.77 -9.59 -1.21
N LEU A 138 -8.89 -9.64 -0.20
CA LEU A 138 -9.23 -10.16 1.12
C LEU A 138 -10.36 -9.34 1.77
N TRP A 139 -10.30 -8.00 1.68
CA TRP A 139 -11.34 -7.12 2.21
C TRP A 139 -12.71 -7.37 1.59
N MET A 140 -12.72 -7.73 0.31
CA MET A 140 -13.95 -8.03 -0.43
C MET A 140 -14.40 -9.50 -0.29
N GLY A 141 -13.76 -10.29 0.57
CA GLY A 141 -14.04 -11.72 0.71
C GLY A 141 -13.70 -12.54 -0.54
N ARG A 142 -12.88 -12.02 -1.47
CA ARG A 142 -12.40 -12.73 -2.67
C ARG A 142 -11.22 -13.62 -2.31
N MET A 143 -11.47 -14.58 -1.42
CA MET A 143 -10.42 -15.36 -0.75
C MET A 143 -9.49 -16.07 -1.73
N GLN A 144 -10.02 -16.70 -2.79
CA GLN A 144 -9.19 -17.39 -3.79
C GLN A 144 -8.18 -16.45 -4.48
N VAL A 145 -8.55 -15.19 -4.75
CA VAL A 145 -7.66 -14.20 -5.36
C VAL A 145 -6.57 -13.80 -4.37
N ALA A 146 -6.95 -13.54 -3.12
CA ALA A 146 -6.02 -13.18 -2.04
C ALA A 146 -5.02 -14.30 -1.72
N GLU A 147 -5.49 -15.54 -1.62
CA GLU A 147 -4.64 -16.71 -1.37
C GLU A 147 -3.65 -16.96 -2.51
N LYS A 148 -4.08 -16.83 -3.77
CA LYS A 148 -3.18 -16.95 -4.94
C LYS A 148 -2.10 -15.87 -4.92
N ALA A 149 -2.45 -14.63 -4.60
CA ALA A 149 -1.49 -13.54 -4.46
C ALA A 149 -0.48 -13.82 -3.33
N ALA A 150 -0.96 -14.30 -2.18
CA ALA A 150 -0.08 -14.64 -1.04
C ALA A 150 0.84 -15.83 -1.34
N ASN A 151 0.32 -16.88 -1.96
CA ASN A 151 1.12 -18.02 -2.39
C ASN A 151 2.19 -17.60 -3.42
N TRP A 152 1.88 -16.64 -4.29
CA TRP A 152 2.86 -16.04 -5.19
C TRP A 152 3.94 -15.28 -4.42
N CYS A 153 3.59 -14.44 -3.44
CA CYS A 153 4.55 -13.74 -2.61
C CYS A 153 5.46 -14.68 -1.81
N ILE A 154 4.91 -15.78 -1.27
CA ILE A 154 5.68 -16.83 -0.59
C ILE A 154 6.70 -17.45 -1.55
N ARG A 155 6.29 -17.78 -2.79
CA ARG A 155 7.22 -18.33 -3.78
C ARG A 155 8.30 -17.34 -4.20
N VAL A 156 8.04 -16.03 -4.20
CA VAL A 156 9.10 -15.02 -4.41
C VAL A 156 10.13 -15.11 -3.30
N LEU A 157 9.69 -15.20 -2.04
CA LEU A 157 10.57 -15.31 -0.88
C LEU A 157 11.38 -16.62 -0.90
N ASP A 158 10.77 -17.75 -1.26
CA ASP A 158 11.41 -19.06 -1.27
C ASP A 158 12.45 -19.23 -2.39
N GLN A 159 12.35 -18.43 -3.45
CA GLN A 159 13.29 -18.47 -4.57
C GLN A 159 14.53 -17.58 -4.37
N GLN A 160 14.61 -16.80 -3.28
CA GLN A 160 15.76 -15.95 -3.00
C GLN A 160 17.00 -16.80 -2.72
N LYS A 161 18.15 -16.38 -3.28
CA LYS A 161 19.44 -17.09 -3.13
C LYS A 161 20.58 -16.21 -2.61
N ASP A 162 20.50 -14.91 -2.86
CA ASP A 162 21.54 -13.94 -2.51
C ASP A 162 21.06 -13.12 -1.29
N PRO A 163 21.66 -13.26 -0.10
CA PRO A 163 21.22 -12.51 1.08
C PRO A 163 21.49 -10.99 0.98
N ALA A 164 22.33 -10.55 0.04
CA ALA A 164 22.58 -9.12 -0.21
C ALA A 164 21.53 -8.48 -1.14
N LYS A 165 20.66 -9.28 -1.76
CA LYS A 165 19.64 -8.81 -2.72
C LYS A 165 18.28 -9.41 -2.44
N PHE A 166 17.24 -8.60 -2.55
CA PHE A 166 15.88 -9.12 -2.58
C PHE A 166 15.22 -8.82 -3.93
N TYR A 167 15.10 -9.84 -4.77
CA TYR A 167 14.40 -9.74 -6.06
C TYR A 167 12.90 -9.82 -5.86
N TYR A 168 12.15 -8.92 -6.49
CA TYR A 168 10.70 -8.76 -6.23
C TYR A 168 9.82 -8.88 -7.48
N GLN A 169 10.36 -9.50 -8.54
CA GLN A 169 9.67 -9.73 -9.80
C GLN A 169 9.75 -11.20 -10.21
N THR A 170 8.71 -11.69 -10.91
CA THR A 170 8.73 -13.00 -11.57
C THR A 170 8.27 -12.90 -13.00
N THR A 171 8.64 -13.85 -13.84
CA THR A 171 7.93 -14.14 -15.09
C THR A 171 6.49 -14.60 -14.79
N LYS A 172 5.61 -14.62 -15.81
CA LYS A 172 4.18 -14.97 -15.64
C LYS A 172 3.92 -16.41 -15.18
N ASP A 173 4.87 -17.30 -15.37
CA ASP A 173 4.87 -18.68 -14.87
C ASP A 173 5.30 -18.79 -13.39
N GLY A 174 5.83 -17.70 -12.80
CA GLY A 174 6.20 -17.62 -11.39
C GLY A 174 7.70 -17.79 -11.10
N SER A 175 8.55 -17.88 -12.11
CA SER A 175 10.00 -17.97 -11.93
C SER A 175 10.62 -16.61 -11.56
N LEU A 176 11.47 -16.56 -10.54
CA LEU A 176 12.11 -15.33 -10.08
C LEU A 176 12.94 -14.67 -11.19
N ALA A 177 12.68 -13.39 -11.46
CA ALA A 177 13.38 -12.60 -12.48
C ALA A 177 14.64 -11.98 -11.87
N THR A 178 15.74 -12.71 -11.95
CA THR A 178 17.09 -12.28 -11.50
C THR A 178 17.85 -11.62 -12.65
N LEU A 179 19.00 -11.01 -12.38
CA LEU A 179 19.84 -10.44 -13.46
C LEU A 179 20.35 -11.52 -14.44
N ASP A 180 20.51 -12.76 -13.98
CA ASP A 180 20.99 -13.88 -14.81
C ASP A 180 19.89 -14.38 -15.76
N THR A 181 18.63 -14.36 -15.31
CA THR A 181 17.48 -14.87 -16.07
C THR A 181 16.74 -13.77 -16.83
N HIS A 182 16.86 -12.52 -16.37
CA HIS A 182 16.17 -11.37 -16.94
C HIS A 182 17.05 -10.12 -16.74
N PRO A 183 17.72 -9.58 -17.78
CA PRO A 183 18.70 -8.50 -17.62
C PRO A 183 18.20 -7.20 -16.96
N LYS A 184 16.88 -7.00 -16.92
CA LYS A 184 16.20 -5.89 -16.23
C LYS A 184 15.54 -6.29 -14.91
N GLY A 185 15.88 -7.45 -14.36
CA GLY A 185 15.36 -7.96 -13.10
C GLY A 185 15.71 -6.98 -11.97
N GLN A 186 14.70 -6.56 -11.23
CA GLN A 186 14.85 -5.57 -10.17
C GLN A 186 14.98 -6.21 -8.80
N PHE A 187 15.77 -5.58 -7.94
CA PHE A 187 16.01 -6.03 -6.58
C PHE A 187 16.25 -4.84 -5.64
N ILE A 188 16.02 -5.08 -4.35
CA ILE A 188 16.52 -4.23 -3.26
C ILE A 188 17.98 -4.59 -3.03
N ASP A 189 18.87 -3.60 -3.07
CA ASP A 189 20.27 -3.73 -2.67
C ASP A 189 20.39 -3.46 -1.17
N ALA A 190 20.70 -4.51 -0.39
CA ALA A 190 20.74 -4.41 1.07
C ALA A 190 21.79 -3.41 1.59
N ALA A 191 22.82 -3.10 0.79
CA ALA A 191 23.89 -2.19 1.16
C ALA A 191 23.60 -0.72 0.82
N LYS A 192 22.48 -0.40 0.16
CA LYS A 192 22.16 0.97 -0.27
C LYS A 192 20.94 1.52 0.45
N PRO A 193 20.92 2.84 0.73
CA PRO A 193 19.73 3.50 1.24
C PRO A 193 18.68 3.70 0.14
N MET A 194 17.51 4.19 0.56
CA MET A 194 16.43 4.67 -0.31
C MET A 194 15.93 3.61 -1.31
N GLN A 195 15.93 2.35 -0.88
CA GLN A 195 15.45 1.23 -1.69
C GLN A 195 13.92 1.08 -1.57
N PRO A 196 13.28 0.33 -2.48
CA PRO A 196 11.84 0.11 -2.45
C PRO A 196 11.42 -0.90 -1.37
N TYR A 197 11.62 -0.58 -0.08
CA TYR A 197 11.35 -1.48 1.06
C TYR A 197 9.90 -1.97 1.16
N TRP A 198 8.97 -1.28 0.50
CA TRP A 198 7.58 -1.72 0.39
C TRP A 198 7.40 -3.06 -0.32
N GLU A 199 8.36 -3.49 -1.15
CA GLU A 199 8.35 -4.80 -1.80
C GLU A 199 8.55 -5.95 -0.79
N VAL A 200 8.97 -5.64 0.44
CA VAL A 200 9.05 -6.60 1.56
C VAL A 200 7.84 -6.43 2.50
N GLY A 201 7.50 -5.18 2.82
CA GLY A 201 6.40 -4.87 3.74
C GLY A 201 5.02 -5.28 3.24
N LEU A 202 4.72 -5.11 1.95
CA LEU A 202 3.39 -5.45 1.41
C LEU A 202 3.06 -6.96 1.49
N PRO A 203 3.95 -7.89 1.11
CA PRO A 203 3.76 -9.31 1.39
C PRO A 203 3.53 -9.63 2.86
N GLN A 204 4.36 -9.07 3.76
CA GLN A 204 4.20 -9.25 5.20
C GLN A 204 2.79 -8.83 5.65
N MET A 205 2.31 -7.68 5.18
CA MET A 205 0.97 -7.18 5.47
C MET A 205 -0.14 -8.12 4.99
N LEU A 206 -0.07 -8.57 3.73
CA LEU A 206 -1.04 -9.51 3.17
C LEU A 206 -1.09 -10.81 4.00
N LEU A 207 0.08 -11.35 4.33
CA LEU A 207 0.19 -12.60 5.10
C LEU A 207 -0.33 -12.45 6.53
N CYS A 208 -0.05 -11.33 7.21
CA CYS A 208 -0.62 -11.04 8.53
C CYS A 208 -2.16 -11.03 8.46
N ARG A 209 -2.74 -10.36 7.46
CA ARG A 209 -4.20 -10.28 7.32
C ARG A 209 -4.83 -11.62 6.93
N LEU A 210 -4.17 -12.43 6.11
CA LEU A 210 -4.63 -13.78 5.82
C LEU A 210 -4.61 -14.67 7.05
N PHE A 211 -3.56 -14.60 7.87
CA PHE A 211 -3.54 -15.29 9.15
C PHE A 211 -4.71 -14.88 10.04
N MET A 212 -5.05 -13.58 10.11
CA MET A 212 -6.24 -13.12 10.83
C MET A 212 -7.54 -13.71 10.29
N ALA A 213 -7.66 -13.87 8.98
CA ALA A 213 -8.87 -14.35 8.32
C ALA A 213 -9.04 -15.88 8.38
N THR A 214 -7.94 -16.64 8.33
CA THR A 214 -7.98 -18.11 8.20
C THR A 214 -7.47 -18.86 9.42
N GLY A 215 -6.68 -18.23 10.28
CA GLY A 215 -5.97 -18.88 11.39
C GLY A 215 -4.81 -19.80 10.95
N GLU A 216 -4.51 -19.88 9.66
CA GLU A 216 -3.46 -20.78 9.15
C GLU A 216 -2.06 -20.27 9.48
N ARG A 217 -1.37 -20.98 10.39
CA ARG A 217 -0.04 -20.57 10.90
C ARG A 217 1.01 -20.33 9.81
N ARG A 218 0.94 -21.06 8.69
CA ARG A 218 1.88 -20.85 7.56
C ARG A 218 1.96 -19.40 7.13
N TYR A 219 0.86 -18.64 7.17
CA TYR A 219 0.89 -17.24 6.75
C TYR A 219 1.66 -16.38 7.75
N LEU A 220 1.45 -16.58 9.05
CA LEU A 220 2.21 -15.86 10.07
C LEU A 220 3.70 -16.25 10.07
N ASP A 221 4.01 -17.52 9.83
CA ASP A 221 5.40 -18.00 9.73
C ASP A 221 6.16 -17.35 8.56
N HIS A 222 5.49 -17.16 7.43
CA HIS A 222 6.07 -16.44 6.29
C HIS A 222 6.09 -14.93 6.51
N ALA A 223 5.09 -14.36 7.18
CA ALA A 223 5.12 -12.95 7.57
C ALA A 223 6.33 -12.67 8.47
N ARG A 224 6.66 -13.58 9.40
CA ARG A 224 7.89 -13.51 10.21
C ARG A 224 9.15 -13.50 9.34
N ARG A 225 9.22 -14.33 8.30
CA ARG A 225 10.40 -14.36 7.41
C ARG A 225 10.59 -13.04 6.64
N PHE A 226 9.50 -12.41 6.17
CA PHE A 226 9.57 -11.05 5.60
C PHE A 226 9.97 -10.00 6.66
N PHE A 227 9.46 -10.12 7.89
CA PHE A 227 9.84 -9.25 8.99
C PHE A 227 11.35 -9.34 9.32
N GLU A 228 11.89 -10.56 9.45
CA GLU A 228 13.33 -10.74 9.69
C GLU A 228 14.18 -10.24 8.52
N LEU A 229 13.70 -10.38 7.27
CA LEU A 229 14.37 -9.83 6.09
C LEU A 229 14.55 -8.31 6.20
N HIS A 230 13.60 -7.56 6.79
CA HIS A 230 13.81 -6.13 6.98
C HIS A 230 15.11 -5.84 7.76
N PHE A 231 15.44 -6.61 8.80
CA PHE A 231 16.65 -6.38 9.60
C PHE A 231 17.97 -6.67 8.90
N THR A 232 17.94 -7.27 7.70
CA THR A 232 19.14 -7.45 6.87
C THR A 232 19.32 -6.33 5.85
N LEU A 233 18.36 -5.40 5.73
CA LEU A 233 18.40 -4.28 4.81
C LEU A 233 19.01 -3.05 5.48
N HIS A 234 19.41 -2.09 4.64
CA HIS A 234 20.00 -0.82 5.05
C HIS A 234 19.20 -0.09 6.15
N ASP A 235 19.89 0.74 6.94
CA ASP A 235 19.37 1.31 8.19
C ASP A 235 18.14 2.23 8.04
N ASP A 236 17.94 2.83 6.87
CA ASP A 236 16.79 3.69 6.59
C ASP A 236 15.51 2.94 6.21
N ARG A 237 15.51 1.60 6.26
CA ARG A 237 14.37 0.71 5.96
C ARG A 237 13.03 1.03 6.65
N PHE A 238 13.08 1.74 7.78
CA PHE A 238 11.90 2.14 8.55
C PHE A 238 11.67 3.65 8.58
N THR A 239 12.57 4.45 7.99
CA THR A 239 12.50 5.92 8.03
C THR A 239 12.50 6.55 6.63
N HIS A 240 12.85 5.80 5.60
CA HIS A 240 12.72 6.24 4.21
C HIS A 240 11.24 6.46 3.85
N THR A 241 10.96 7.40 2.94
CA THR A 241 9.59 7.79 2.55
C THR A 241 8.76 6.62 2.01
N GLY A 242 9.40 5.63 1.39
CA GLY A 242 8.76 4.39 0.95
C GLY A 242 8.31 3.44 2.06
N SER A 243 8.71 3.67 3.31
CA SER A 243 8.56 2.71 4.42
C SER A 243 7.18 2.69 5.05
N GLY A 244 6.23 3.54 4.64
CA GLY A 244 4.91 3.56 5.28
C GLY A 244 4.08 2.30 5.09
N LYS A 245 4.27 1.60 3.97
CA LYS A 245 3.67 0.26 3.78
C LYS A 245 4.29 -0.77 4.73
N THR A 246 5.58 -0.61 5.02
CA THR A 246 6.32 -1.42 5.98
C THR A 246 5.88 -1.12 7.42
N SER A 247 5.58 0.14 7.76
CA SER A 247 5.08 0.47 9.11
C SER A 247 3.77 -0.25 9.40
N LEU A 248 2.78 -0.20 8.51
CA LEU A 248 1.52 -0.92 8.72
C LEU A 248 1.70 -2.44 8.77
N ALA A 249 2.62 -3.00 7.97
CA ALA A 249 2.96 -4.42 8.07
C ALA A 249 3.52 -4.79 9.45
N ASN A 250 4.37 -3.93 10.02
CA ASN A 250 4.93 -4.10 11.36
C ASN A 250 3.91 -3.87 12.47
N ALA A 251 2.98 -2.92 12.32
CA ALA A 251 1.90 -2.70 13.27
C ALA A 251 1.02 -3.95 13.39
N LEU A 252 0.62 -4.53 12.25
CA LEU A 252 -0.14 -5.79 12.22
C LEU A 252 0.67 -6.96 12.81
N TYR A 253 1.95 -7.06 12.49
CA TYR A 253 2.79 -8.12 13.04
C TYR A 253 2.90 -8.01 14.57
N TYR A 254 3.18 -6.82 15.10
CA TYR A 254 3.16 -6.54 16.54
C TYR A 254 1.80 -6.88 17.17
N GLN A 255 0.69 -6.53 16.50
CA GLN A 255 -0.65 -6.86 16.99
C GLN A 255 -0.83 -8.37 17.19
N LEU A 256 -0.31 -9.18 16.27
CA LEU A 256 -0.46 -10.62 16.23
C LEU A 256 0.52 -11.37 17.15
N THR A 257 1.72 -10.82 17.36
CA THR A 257 2.82 -11.54 18.03
C THR A 257 3.28 -10.91 19.33
N GLY A 258 3.04 -9.62 19.53
CA GLY A 258 3.63 -8.85 20.62
C GLY A 258 5.12 -8.53 20.45
N ASP A 259 5.72 -8.80 19.28
CA ASP A 259 7.15 -8.52 19.04
C ASP A 259 7.42 -7.01 19.05
N GLU A 260 8.07 -6.53 20.10
CA GLU A 260 8.34 -5.11 20.31
C GLU A 260 9.25 -4.50 19.25
N ARG A 261 10.09 -5.29 18.57
CA ARG A 261 10.91 -4.79 17.46
C ARG A 261 10.03 -4.25 16.34
N ALA A 262 8.87 -4.87 16.13
CA ALA A 262 7.89 -4.42 15.14
C ALA A 262 7.20 -3.13 15.59
N ARG A 263 6.80 -3.02 16.88
CA ARG A 263 6.28 -1.76 17.47
C ARG A 263 7.28 -0.61 17.28
N ASP A 264 8.55 -0.85 17.58
CA ASP A 264 9.57 0.18 17.52
C ASP A 264 9.85 0.62 16.07
N ALA A 265 9.74 -0.28 15.10
CA ALA A 265 9.80 0.05 13.67
C ALA A 265 8.62 0.93 13.21
N VAL A 266 7.40 0.70 13.73
CA VAL A 266 6.24 1.57 13.46
C VAL A 266 6.52 2.97 13.98
N HIS A 267 6.98 3.07 15.23
CA HIS A 267 7.31 4.34 15.87
C HIS A 267 8.39 5.13 15.13
N GLN A 268 9.43 4.48 14.61
CA GLN A 268 10.47 5.12 13.79
C GLN A 268 9.87 5.81 12.57
N PHE A 269 8.97 5.14 11.85
CA PHE A 269 8.33 5.73 10.67
C PHE A 269 7.40 6.88 11.04
N CYS A 270 6.50 6.67 12.01
CA CYS A 270 5.52 7.69 12.40
C CYS A 270 6.20 8.95 12.96
N ASP A 271 7.24 8.80 13.78
CA ASP A 271 8.00 9.94 14.31
C ASP A 271 8.71 10.70 13.19
N ARG A 272 9.33 9.99 12.23
CA ARG A 272 9.95 10.61 11.06
C ARG A 272 8.95 11.41 10.23
N LEU A 273 7.69 10.99 10.15
CA LEU A 273 6.63 11.77 9.52
C LEU A 273 6.24 13.00 10.34
N LEU A 274 6.16 12.91 11.67
CA LEU A 274 5.91 14.07 12.53
C LEU A 274 7.00 15.14 12.38
N GLU A 275 8.27 14.72 12.35
CA GLU A 275 9.43 15.60 12.27
C GLU A 275 9.52 16.39 10.96
N THR A 276 8.88 15.89 9.90
CA THR A 276 9.04 16.45 8.55
C THR A 276 7.76 16.85 7.86
N GLN A 277 6.63 16.78 8.60
CA GLN A 277 5.39 17.35 8.10
C GLN A 277 5.56 18.86 7.95
N THR A 278 5.20 19.37 6.78
CA THR A 278 5.27 20.79 6.49
C THR A 278 4.20 21.57 7.27
N ALA A 279 4.33 22.89 7.31
CA ALA A 279 3.36 23.77 7.96
C ALA A 279 1.93 23.63 7.37
N GLU A 280 1.82 23.34 6.07
CA GLU A 280 0.54 23.10 5.38
C GLU A 280 -0.02 21.69 5.60
N GLY A 281 0.74 20.75 6.16
CA GLY A 281 0.29 19.36 6.42
C GLY A 281 0.73 18.33 5.39
N SER A 282 1.52 18.72 4.40
CA SER A 282 2.09 17.86 3.36
C SER A 282 3.48 17.31 3.76
N TRP A 283 4.12 16.56 2.85
CA TRP A 283 5.51 16.13 2.98
C TRP A 283 6.27 16.31 1.66
N HIS A 284 7.56 16.59 1.77
CA HIS A 284 8.50 16.50 0.65
C HIS A 284 9.08 15.09 0.59
N VAL A 285 8.99 14.44 -0.56
CA VAL A 285 9.47 13.06 -0.75
C VAL A 285 10.59 12.99 -1.77
N GLY A 286 11.73 12.41 -1.40
CA GLY A 286 12.93 12.34 -2.25
C GLY A 286 13.68 13.66 -2.38
N THR A 287 14.54 13.75 -3.40
CA THR A 287 15.42 14.90 -3.66
C THR A 287 14.89 15.72 -4.83
N GLY A 288 14.89 17.05 -4.71
CA GLY A 288 14.54 17.97 -5.80
C GLY A 288 13.15 18.61 -5.65
N GLU A 289 12.79 19.42 -6.64
CA GLU A 289 11.52 20.16 -6.66
C GLU A 289 10.32 19.22 -6.68
N GLN A 290 9.40 19.43 -5.74
CA GLN A 290 8.24 18.56 -5.54
C GLN A 290 7.01 19.17 -6.20
N SER A 291 6.48 18.47 -7.19
CA SER A 291 5.20 18.85 -7.79
C SER A 291 4.07 18.80 -6.74
N LEU A 292 3.01 19.59 -6.95
CA LEU A 292 1.80 19.52 -6.13
C LEU A 292 1.25 18.09 -6.07
N LEU A 293 1.23 17.40 -7.21
CA LEU A 293 0.77 16.02 -7.32
C LEU A 293 1.54 15.08 -6.39
N THR A 294 2.87 15.21 -6.36
CA THR A 294 3.73 14.38 -5.50
C THR A 294 3.44 14.61 -4.02
N ARG A 295 3.26 15.87 -3.60
CA ARG A 295 2.91 16.22 -2.21
C ARG A 295 1.53 15.69 -1.82
N ILE A 296 0.55 15.79 -2.71
CA ILE A 296 -0.81 15.27 -2.48
C ILE A 296 -0.81 13.74 -2.38
N ASP A 297 -0.09 13.04 -3.26
CA ASP A 297 -0.01 11.58 -3.25
C ASP A 297 0.66 11.06 -1.97
N ALA A 298 1.74 11.72 -1.53
CA ALA A 298 2.41 11.42 -0.27
C ALA A 298 1.50 11.71 0.93
N ALA A 299 0.82 12.86 0.97
CA ALA A 299 -0.09 13.21 2.05
C ALA A 299 -1.26 12.22 2.19
N ALA A 300 -1.82 11.76 1.07
CA ALA A 300 -2.89 10.76 1.08
C ALA A 300 -2.40 9.42 1.63
N GLU A 301 -1.22 8.97 1.18
CA GLU A 301 -0.63 7.72 1.63
C GLU A 301 -0.25 7.77 3.12
N PHE A 302 0.44 8.82 3.56
CA PHE A 302 0.92 8.94 4.94
C PHE A 302 -0.19 9.13 5.97
N ASN A 303 -1.30 9.79 5.61
CA ASN A 303 -2.47 9.79 6.47
C ASN A 303 -3.00 8.37 6.72
N VAL A 304 -3.15 7.55 5.67
CA VAL A 304 -3.65 6.17 5.85
C VAL A 304 -2.77 5.39 6.82
N TRP A 305 -1.44 5.48 6.65
CA TRP A 305 -0.50 4.80 7.54
C TRP A 305 -0.57 5.33 8.97
N LEU A 306 -0.49 6.64 9.17
CA LEU A 306 -0.55 7.24 10.50
C LEU A 306 -1.83 6.86 11.25
N GLN A 307 -2.98 6.84 10.58
CA GLN A 307 -4.26 6.51 11.22
C GLN A 307 -4.38 5.02 11.56
N GLU A 308 -4.03 4.13 10.63
CA GLU A 308 -4.08 2.68 10.87
C GLU A 308 -3.05 2.25 11.92
N ASP A 309 -1.81 2.76 11.83
CA ASP A 309 -0.74 2.48 12.82
C ASP A 309 -1.14 2.98 14.21
N ALA A 310 -1.66 4.22 14.32
CA ALA A 310 -2.14 4.76 15.57
C ALA A 310 -3.30 3.95 16.16
N ALA A 311 -4.22 3.45 15.34
CA ALA A 311 -5.34 2.62 15.78
C ALA A 311 -4.83 1.27 16.34
N ILE A 312 -3.92 0.60 15.63
CA ILE A 312 -3.36 -0.68 16.04
C ILE A 312 -2.55 -0.53 17.33
N LEU A 313 -1.64 0.44 17.40
CA LEU A 313 -0.83 0.71 18.58
C LEU A 313 -1.71 1.01 19.80
N ALA A 314 -2.77 1.81 19.64
CA ALA A 314 -3.69 2.15 20.72
C ALA A 314 -4.45 0.92 21.25
N SER A 315 -4.80 -0.03 20.38
CA SER A 315 -5.53 -1.25 20.79
C SER A 315 -4.75 -2.13 21.77
N LYS A 316 -3.43 -2.00 21.82
CA LYS A 316 -2.53 -2.72 22.74
C LYS A 316 -2.24 -1.96 24.03
N LEU A 317 -2.77 -0.75 24.21
CA LEU A 317 -2.62 0.01 25.47
C LEU A 317 -3.70 -0.34 26.51
N THR A 318 -4.76 -1.00 26.06
CA THR A 318 -5.95 -1.30 26.85
C THR A 318 -6.02 -2.77 27.29
N GLY A 319 -4.93 -3.53 27.12
CA GLY A 319 -4.78 -4.91 27.58
C GLY A 319 -3.57 -5.05 28.47
#